data_AF-A0A525NV98-F1
#
_entry.id   AF-A0A525NV98-F1
#
_cell.length_a   1.000
_cell.length_b   1.000
_cell.length_c   1.000
_cell.angle_alpha   90.00
_cell.angle_beta   90.00
_cell.angle_gamma   90.00
#
_symmetry.space_group_name_H-M   'P 1'
#
loop_
_entity.id
_entity.type
_entity.pdbx_description
1 polymer ?
#
loop_
_entity_poly.entity_id
_entity_poly.type
_entity_poly.pdbx_seq_one_letter_code
_entity_poly.pdbx_strand_id
1 'polypeptide(L)' 'MTQTTRHPLRHADADRAKAENVPDTPQTRAPAYRLAFTDDDFMCRD' A
#
# COMPACT_ATOMS: atom_id res chain seq x y z
N MET A 1 11.39 -24.02 -12.92
CA MET A 1 10.00 -23.65 -13.25
C MET A 1 9.49 -22.75 -12.13
N THR A 2 9.42 -21.44 -12.35
CA THR A 2 8.89 -20.50 -11.36
C THR A 2 7.37 -20.66 -11.33
N GLN A 3 6.87 -21.26 -10.25
CA GLN A 3 5.44 -21.46 -10.07
C GLN A 3 4.83 -20.09 -9.77
N THR A 4 4.25 -19.45 -10.79
CA THR A 4 3.46 -18.23 -10.60
C THR A 4 2.16 -18.63 -9.92
N THR A 5 2.15 -18.70 -8.60
CA THR A 5 0.94 -18.80 -7.81
C THR A 5 0.09 -17.58 -8.14
N ARG A 6 -0.98 -17.77 -8.94
CA ARG A 6 -1.96 -16.72 -9.22
C ARG A 6 -2.70 -16.40 -7.93
N HIS A 7 -2.15 -15.47 -7.16
CA HIS A 7 -2.84 -14.91 -6.02
C HIS A 7 -4.03 -14.07 -6.53
N PRO A 8 -5.25 -14.24 -5.95
CA PRO A 8 -6.43 -13.53 -6.45
C PRO A 8 -6.37 -12.02 -6.17
N LEU A 9 -5.60 -11.61 -5.16
CA LEU A 9 -5.35 -10.20 -4.85
C LEU A 9 -4.00 -9.76 -5.42
N ARG A 10 -3.93 -8.47 -5.74
CA ARG A 10 -2.69 -7.79 -6.15
C ARG A 10 -1.60 -7.86 -5.08
N HIS A 11 -0.35 -7.70 -5.51
CA HIS A 11 0.80 -7.63 -4.63
C HIS A 11 0.96 -6.24 -4.00
N ALA A 12 1.54 -6.19 -2.80
CA ALA A 12 1.80 -4.96 -2.06
C ALA A 12 2.66 -3.97 -2.86
N ASP A 13 3.65 -4.46 -3.61
CA ASP A 13 4.51 -3.62 -4.46
C ASP A 13 3.72 -2.87 -5.54
N ALA A 14 2.68 -3.52 -6.09
CA ALA A 14 1.81 -2.88 -7.08
C ALA A 14 0.95 -1.78 -6.45
N ASP A 15 0.48 -1.98 -5.21
CA ASP A 15 -0.22 -0.95 -4.46
C ASP A 15 0.69 0.22 -4.10
N ARG A 16 1.93 -0.05 -3.69
CA ARG A 16 2.93 0.98 -3.41
C ARG A 16 3.22 1.82 -4.65
N ALA A 17 3.52 1.18 -5.77
CA ALA A 17 3.76 1.88 -7.05
C ALA A 17 2.55 2.71 -7.47
N LYS A 18 1.33 2.21 -7.25
CA LYS A 18 0.12 2.99 -7.53
C LYS A 18 0.01 4.21 -6.63
N ALA A 19 0.26 4.06 -5.32
CA ALA A 19 0.17 5.16 -4.36
C ALA A 19 1.16 6.29 -4.67
N GLU A 20 2.37 5.97 -5.13
CA GLU A 20 3.40 6.95 -5.54
C GLU A 20 2.96 7.84 -6.71
N ASN A 21 2.03 7.37 -7.55
CA ASN A 21 1.52 8.10 -8.72
C ASN A 21 0.23 8.89 -8.43
N VAL A 22 -0.30 8.83 -7.21
CA VAL A 22 -1.52 9.58 -6.86
C VAL A 22 -1.17 11.07 -6.64
N PRO A 23 -1.95 12.02 -7.16
CA PRO A 23 -1.73 13.44 -6.90
C PRO A 23 -1.69 13.77 -5.41
N ASP A 24 -0.79 14.67 -5.06
CA ASP A 24 -0.68 15.16 -3.69
C ASP A 24 -1.81 16.16 -3.39
N THR A 25 -2.70 15.77 -2.49
CA THR A 25 -3.91 16.50 -2.10
C THR A 25 -4.07 16.41 -0.57
N PRO A 26 -4.81 17.32 0.08
CA PRO A 26 -5.10 17.20 1.51
C PRO A 26 -5.69 15.83 1.91
N GLN A 27 -6.50 15.23 1.04
CA GLN A 27 -7.10 13.92 1.24
C GLN A 27 -6.06 12.79 1.17
N THR A 28 -5.14 12.82 0.21
CA THR A 28 -4.12 11.77 0.03
C THR A 28 -3.02 11.82 1.10
N ARG A 29 -2.88 12.95 1.79
CA ARG A 29 -2.01 13.10 2.98
C ARG A 29 -2.65 12.60 4.29
N ALA A 30 -3.96 12.40 4.32
CA ALA A 30 -4.64 12.01 5.55
C ALA A 30 -4.21 10.59 5.97
N PRO A 31 -3.97 10.34 7.28
CA PRO A 31 -3.47 9.04 7.76
C PRO A 31 -4.35 7.85 7.35
N ALA A 32 -5.67 8.04 7.29
CA ALA A 32 -6.63 7.01 6.90
C ALA A 32 -6.45 6.47 5.47
N TYR A 33 -5.73 7.19 4.60
CA TYR A 33 -5.46 6.79 3.22
C TYR A 33 -4.04 6.23 3.02
N ARG A 34 -3.22 6.12 4.08
CA ARG A 34 -1.91 5.45 3.98
C ARG A 34 -2.08 3.96 3.82
N LEU A 35 -1.15 3.35 3.09
CA LEU A 35 -1.07 1.90 2.98
C LEU A 35 -0.60 1.35 4.32
N ALA A 36 -1.43 0.56 4.98
CA ALA A 36 -1.19 0.01 6.32
C ALA A 36 0.17 -0.69 6.46
N PHE A 37 0.60 -1.43 5.44
CA PHE A 37 1.89 -2.14 5.42
C PHE A 37 3.12 -1.23 5.24
N THR A 38 2.92 0.07 5.03
CA THR A 38 3.96 1.11 5.00
C THR A 38 3.78 2.14 6.11
N ASP A 39 2.75 1.98 6.94
CA ASP A 39 2.41 2.90 8.02
C ASP A 39 2.91 2.32 9.33
N ASP A 40 4.07 2.81 9.79
CA ASP A 40 4.68 2.35 11.04
C ASP A 40 3.78 2.63 12.25
N ASP A 41 3.03 3.73 12.24
CA ASP A 41 2.08 4.06 13.32
C ASP A 41 0.93 3.04 13.37
N PHE A 42 0.52 2.52 12.20
CA PHE A 42 -0.49 1.45 12.12
C PHE A 42 0.06 0.09 12.54
N MET A 43 1.28 -0.25 12.11
CA MET A 43 1.89 -1.56 12.35
C MET A 43 2.37 -1.74 13.79
N CYS A 44 2.84 -0.67 14.43
CA CYS A 44 3.44 -0.69 15.78
C CYS A 44 2.46 -0.24 16.87
N ARG A 45 1.17 -0.51 16.70
CA ARG A 45 0.14 -0.05 17.64
C ARG A 45 0.23 -0.81 18.97
N ASP A 46 0.59 -0.10 20.04
CA ASP A 46 0.50 -0.55 21.45
C ASP A 46 -0.94 -0.57 21.96
#